data_AF-A0A496YQA2-F1
#
_entry.id   AF-A0A496YQA2-F1
#
_cell.length_a   1.000
_cell.length_b   1.000
_cell.length_c   1.000
_cell.angle_alpha   90.00
_cell.angle_beta   90.00
_cell.angle_gamma   90.00
#
_symmetry.space_group_name_H-M   'P 1'
#
loop_
_entity.id
_entity.type
_entity.pdbx_description
1 polymer ?
#
loop_
_entity_poly.entity_id
_entity_poly.type
_entity_poly.pdbx_seq_one_letter_code
_entity_poly.pdbx_strand_id
1 'polypeptide(L)'
;MGELPERSCLALEDDEIDKLFLAALENSSQDTDEVREVFSTLIKTTLRYRDQMLEHKGVVVTVEDVRTALKWLVPCLATGQVPKTDDKLRLDLLKIWVDELKRLGKPHVYLT
;
A
#
# COMPACT_ATOMS: atom_id res chain seq x y z
N MET A 1 19.76 15.01 27.84
CA MET A 1 20.41 14.87 26.53
C MET A 1 19.51 13.98 25.72
N GLY A 2 18.98 14.50 24.60
CA GLY A 2 17.82 13.96 23.92
C GLY A 2 18.01 12.52 23.45
N GLU A 3 17.04 11.68 23.82
CA GLU A 3 16.84 10.36 23.23
C GLU A 3 16.62 10.54 21.73
N LEU A 4 17.40 9.78 20.95
CA LEU A 4 17.32 9.74 19.50
C LEU A 4 15.89 9.36 19.11
N PRO A 5 15.26 10.02 18.12
CA PRO A 5 14.03 9.50 17.57
C PRO A 5 14.39 8.18 16.90
N GLU A 6 13.88 7.08 17.45
CA GLU A 6 13.79 5.79 16.79
C GLU A 6 12.99 6.00 15.50
N ARG A 7 13.69 6.41 14.43
CA ARG A 7 13.14 6.36 13.08
C ARG A 7 12.87 4.90 12.84
N SER A 8 11.60 4.54 13.01
CA SER A 8 11.06 3.19 12.96
C SER A 8 11.30 2.59 11.58
N CYS A 9 12.50 2.06 11.37
CA CYS A 9 12.80 1.06 10.34
C CYS A 9 12.34 -0.32 10.82
N LEU A 10 11.17 -0.39 11.45
CA LEU A 10 10.62 -1.66 11.91
C LEU A 10 10.13 -2.42 10.67
N ALA A 11 10.55 -3.68 10.58
CA ALA A 11 10.07 -4.58 9.56
C ALA A 11 8.54 -4.58 9.59
N LEU A 12 7.90 -4.60 8.42
CA LEU A 12 6.44 -4.57 8.34
C LEU A 12 5.83 -5.77 9.07
N GLU A 13 5.32 -5.56 10.28
CA GLU A 13 4.58 -6.56 11.04
C GLU A 13 3.13 -6.66 10.54
N ASP A 14 2.53 -7.85 10.67
CA ASP A 14 1.16 -8.10 10.17
C ASP A 14 0.12 -7.20 10.90
N ASP A 15 0.28 -7.01 12.21
CA ASP A 15 -0.62 -6.16 13.00
C ASP A 15 -0.46 -4.65 12.68
N GLU A 16 0.76 -4.23 12.32
CA GLU A 16 1.03 -2.85 11.92
C GLU A 16 0.40 -2.50 10.55
N ILE A 17 0.40 -3.44 9.61
CA ILE A 17 -0.25 -3.21 8.32
C ILE A 17 -1.76 -3.13 8.48
N ASP A 18 -2.37 -4.02 9.26
CA ASP A 18 -3.81 -3.97 9.55
C ASP A 18 -4.20 -2.63 10.19
N LYS A 19 -3.45 -2.15 11.19
CA LYS A 19 -3.66 -0.83 11.82
C LYS A 19 -3.54 0.32 10.83
N LEU A 20 -2.55 0.26 9.93
CA LEU A 20 -2.32 1.32 8.96
C LEU A 20 -3.47 1.44 7.95
N PHE A 21 -3.99 0.30 7.51
CA PHE A 21 -5.13 0.24 6.61
C PHE A 21 -6.45 0.57 7.34
N LEU A 22 -6.64 0.14 8.59
CA LEU A 22 -7.75 0.55 9.45
C LEU A 22 -7.79 2.06 9.69
N ALA A 23 -6.66 2.69 10.00
CA ALA A 23 -6.59 4.13 10.18
C ALA A 23 -6.93 4.91 8.89
N ALA A 24 -6.61 4.34 7.73
CA ALA A 24 -7.02 4.91 6.45
C ALA A 24 -8.53 4.71 6.18
N LEU A 25 -9.13 3.61 6.64
CA LEU A 25 -10.59 3.40 6.62
C LEU A 25 -11.33 4.38 7.52
N GLU A 26 -10.90 4.55 8.78
CA GLU A 26 -11.56 5.46 9.75
C GLU A 26 -11.55 6.92 9.29
N ASN A 27 -10.53 7.32 8.54
CA ASN A 27 -10.46 8.65 7.92
C ASN A 27 -11.30 8.77 6.64
N SER A 28 -11.71 7.66 6.05
CA SER A 28 -12.60 7.64 4.90
C SER A 28 -14.04 7.59 5.39
N SER A 29 -14.89 8.54 4.97
CA SER A 29 -16.32 8.52 5.33
C SER A 29 -17.13 7.40 4.65
N GLN A 30 -16.45 6.34 4.17
CA GLN A 30 -16.98 5.29 3.31
C GLN A 30 -16.60 3.91 3.87
N ASP A 31 -17.17 3.54 5.02
CA ASP A 31 -17.09 2.15 5.53
C ASP A 31 -18.16 1.29 4.83
N THR A 32 -17.86 0.88 3.60
CA THR A 32 -18.71 -0.05 2.84
C THR A 32 -17.98 -1.36 2.63
N ASP A 33 -18.72 -2.46 2.42
CA ASP A 33 -18.14 -3.79 2.17
C ASP A 33 -17.17 -3.77 0.97
N GLU A 34 -17.45 -2.96 -0.04
CA GLU A 34 -16.56 -2.79 -1.18
C GLU A 34 -15.22 -2.12 -0.82
N VAL A 35 -15.23 -1.17 0.11
CA VAL A 35 -14.00 -0.53 0.59
C VAL A 35 -13.24 -1.53 1.46
N ARG A 36 -13.91 -2.30 2.31
CA ARG A 36 -13.26 -3.38 3.09
C ARG A 36 -12.60 -4.43 2.19
N GLU A 37 -13.24 -4.80 1.08
CA GLU A 37 -12.69 -5.76 0.11
C GLU A 37 -11.43 -5.21 -0.58
N VAL A 38 -11.45 -3.94 -0.99
CA VAL A 38 -10.28 -3.23 -1.52
C VAL A 38 -9.14 -3.26 -0.51
N PHE A 39 -9.40 -2.87 0.74
CA PHE A 39 -8.39 -2.81 1.79
C PHE A 39 -7.83 -4.21 2.13
N SER A 40 -8.69 -5.22 2.25
CA SER A 40 -8.26 -6.61 2.47
C SER A 40 -7.35 -7.10 1.34
N THR A 41 -7.65 -6.73 0.09
CA THR A 41 -6.84 -7.07 -1.07
C THR A 41 -5.47 -6.39 -1.02
N LEU A 42 -5.42 -5.11 -0.65
CA LEU A 42 -4.17 -4.36 -0.49
C LEU A 42 -3.31 -4.96 0.63
N ILE A 43 -3.88 -5.32 1.78
CA ILE A 43 -3.16 -5.97 2.88
C ILE A 43 -2.57 -7.31 2.40
N LYS A 44 -3.40 -8.21 1.88
CA LYS A 44 -2.96 -9.54 1.42
C LYS A 44 -1.84 -9.47 0.38
N THR A 45 -1.97 -8.55 -0.57
CA THR A 45 -0.98 -8.40 -1.65
C THR A 45 0.32 -7.78 -1.15
N THR A 46 0.25 -6.90 -0.14
CA THR A 46 1.44 -6.32 0.50
C THR A 46 2.21 -7.35 1.32
N LEU A 47 1.51 -8.18 2.12
CA LEU A 47 2.15 -9.26 2.88
C LEU A 47 2.85 -10.25 1.93
N ARG A 48 2.15 -10.66 0.87
CA ARG A 48 2.74 -11.52 -0.16
C ARG A 48 3.96 -10.88 -0.82
N TYR A 49 3.91 -9.58 -1.12
CA TYR A 49 5.05 -8.87 -1.70
C TYR A 49 6.24 -8.79 -0.74
N ARG A 50 6.00 -8.49 0.55
CA ARG A 50 7.02 -8.49 1.60
C ARG A 50 7.73 -9.84 1.63
N ASP A 51 6.96 -10.93 1.70
CA ASP A 51 7.50 -12.28 1.81
C ASP A 51 8.31 -12.66 0.56
N GLN A 52 7.83 -12.31 -0.63
CA GLN A 52 8.56 -12.52 -1.88
C GLN A 52 9.84 -11.68 -2.00
N MET A 53 9.83 -10.42 -1.56
CA MET A 53 11.01 -9.57 -1.60
C MET A 53 12.08 -10.07 -0.62
N LEU A 54 11.65 -10.56 0.55
CA LEU A 54 12.55 -11.16 1.52
C LEU A 54 13.14 -12.48 0.99
N GLU A 55 12.29 -13.39 0.51
CA GLU A 55 12.70 -14.72 0.04
C GLU A 55 13.59 -14.67 -1.20
N HIS A 56 13.23 -13.86 -2.20
CA HIS A 56 13.91 -13.89 -3.50
C HIS A 56 14.99 -12.82 -3.67
N LYS A 57 14.86 -11.69 -2.98
CA LYS A 57 15.78 -10.54 -3.16
C LYS A 57 16.54 -10.18 -1.88
N GLY A 58 16.21 -10.77 -0.74
CA GLY A 58 16.77 -10.39 0.56
C GLY A 58 16.44 -8.96 0.96
N VAL A 59 15.35 -8.39 0.42
CA VAL A 59 14.94 -7.00 0.68
C VAL A 59 13.82 -6.98 1.71
N VAL A 60 14.00 -6.21 2.78
CA VAL A 60 12.98 -5.97 3.79
C VAL A 60 12.07 -4.85 3.32
N VAL A 61 10.77 -5.13 3.23
CA VAL A 61 9.74 -4.11 3.00
C VAL A 61 9.33 -3.52 4.34
N THR A 62 9.38 -2.19 4.46
CA THR A 62 9.05 -1.47 5.68
C THR A 62 7.65 -0.85 5.64
N VAL A 63 7.14 -0.46 6.81
CA VAL A 63 5.90 0.33 6.92
C VAL A 63 5.99 1.62 6.09
N GLU A 64 7.14 2.28 6.02
CA GLU A 64 7.33 3.50 5.23
C GLU A 64 7.18 3.26 3.73
N ASP A 65 7.61 2.10 3.23
CA ASP A 65 7.47 1.74 1.82
C ASP A 65 5.99 1.57 1.45
N VAL A 66 5.22 0.92 2.33
CA VAL A 66 3.76 0.76 2.19
C VAL A 66 3.05 2.11 2.26
N ARG A 67 3.40 2.96 3.25
CA ARG A 67 2.83 4.32 3.36
C ARG A 67 3.09 5.16 2.11
N THR A 68 4.29 5.05 1.56
CA THR A 68 4.68 5.81 0.37
C THR A 68 3.93 5.30 -0.86
N ALA A 69 3.82 3.99 -1.04
CA ALA A 69 3.01 3.40 -2.11
C ALA A 69 1.53 3.80 -1.98
N LEU A 70 0.96 3.87 -0.77
CA LEU A 70 -0.43 4.31 -0.55
C LEU A 70 -0.64 5.77 -0.95
N LYS A 71 0.31 6.64 -0.62
CA LYS A 71 0.29 8.05 -1.07
C LYS A 71 0.31 8.16 -2.59
N TRP A 72 0.92 7.22 -3.29
CA TRP A 72 0.93 7.18 -4.76
C TRP A 72 -0.31 6.51 -5.35
N LEU A 73 -0.96 5.60 -4.62
CA LEU A 73 -2.13 4.88 -5.09
C LEU A 73 -3.30 5.83 -5.40
N VAL A 74 -3.61 6.75 -4.49
CA VAL A 74 -4.72 7.70 -4.65
C VAL A 74 -4.59 8.55 -5.94
N PRO A 75 -3.48 9.29 -6.18
CA PRO A 75 -3.32 10.06 -7.41
C PRO A 75 -3.20 9.15 -8.65
N CYS A 76 -2.63 7.95 -8.52
CA CYS A 76 -2.55 6.98 -9.62
C CYS A 76 -3.95 6.51 -10.07
N LEU A 77 -4.84 6.23 -9.13
CA LEU A 77 -6.23 5.87 -9.45
C LEU A 77 -7.02 7.04 -10.04
N ALA A 78 -6.76 8.27 -9.58
CA ALA A 78 -7.44 9.46 -10.08
C ALA A 78 -6.98 9.88 -11.48
N THR A 79 -5.69 9.74 -11.79
CA THR A 79 -5.08 10.25 -13.04
C THR A 79 -4.72 9.16 -14.05
N GLY A 80 -4.70 7.90 -13.61
CA GLY A 80 -4.14 6.78 -14.37
C GLY A 80 -2.61 6.82 -14.49
N GLN A 81 -1.93 7.79 -13.86
CA GLN A 81 -0.49 7.98 -13.99
C GLN A 81 0.27 7.40 -12.80
N VAL A 82 1.25 6.56 -13.10
CA VAL A 82 2.23 6.10 -12.11
C VAL A 82 3.30 7.18 -11.87
N PRO A 83 3.80 7.33 -10.65
CA PRO A 83 4.87 8.29 -10.35
C PRO A 83 6.16 7.93 -11.12
N LYS A 84 6.84 8.95 -11.64
CA LYS A 84 8.19 8.80 -12.21
C LYS A 84 9.19 8.81 -11.06
N THR A 85 9.65 7.62 -10.67
CA THR A 85 10.59 7.41 -9.57
C THR A 85 11.54 6.27 -9.90
N ASP A 86 12.78 6.36 -9.42
CA ASP A 86 13.77 5.28 -9.46
C ASP A 86 13.56 4.24 -8.33
N ASP A 87 12.61 4.50 -7.43
CA ASP A 87 12.26 3.62 -6.31
C ASP A 87 11.45 2.40 -6.79
N LYS A 88 12.18 1.41 -7.31
CA LYS A 88 11.62 0.18 -7.89
C LYS A 88 10.80 -0.64 -6.90
N LEU A 89 11.17 -0.66 -5.62
CA LEU A 89 10.47 -1.44 -4.59
C LEU A 89 9.04 -0.92 -4.42
N ARG A 90 8.90 0.39 -4.17
CA ARG A 90 7.61 1.03 -3.93
C ARG A 90 6.78 1.10 -5.21
N LEU A 91 7.44 1.28 -6.35
CA LEU A 91 6.78 1.32 -7.65
C LEU A 91 6.22 -0.06 -8.05
N ASP A 92 6.94 -1.14 -7.78
CA ASP A 92 6.46 -2.50 -8.04
C ASP A 92 5.27 -2.83 -7.12
N LEU A 93 5.33 -2.47 -5.84
CA LEU A 93 4.21 -2.61 -4.92
C LEU A 93 2.96 -1.86 -5.41
N LEU A 94 3.12 -0.61 -5.84
CA LEU A 94 2.03 0.19 -6.42
C LEU A 94 1.42 -0.47 -7.66
N LYS A 95 2.24 -1.01 -8.57
CA LYS A 95 1.75 -1.68 -9.78
C LYS A 95 0.93 -2.93 -9.44
N ILE A 96 1.38 -3.72 -8.46
CA ILE A 96 0.65 -4.89 -7.99
C ILE A 96 -0.72 -4.47 -7.49
N TRP A 97 -0.80 -3.44 -6.64
CA TRP A 97 -2.08 -2.93 -6.17
C TRP A 97 -3.00 -2.47 -7.30
N VAL A 98 -2.49 -1.67 -8.25
CA VAL A 98 -3.29 -1.20 -9.38
C VAL A 98 -3.83 -2.37 -10.22
N ASP A 99 -3.03 -3.41 -10.43
CA ASP A 99 -3.42 -4.61 -11.18
C ASP A 99 -4.50 -5.42 -10.46
N GLU A 100 -4.38 -5.57 -9.14
CA GLU A 100 -5.38 -6.25 -8.29
C GLU A 100 -6.70 -5.47 -8.23
N LEU A 101 -6.65 -4.15 -8.09
CA LEU A 101 -7.85 -3.32 -8.10
C LEU A 101 -8.58 -3.37 -9.45
N LYS A 102 -7.83 -3.43 -10.57
CA LYS A 102 -8.43 -3.66 -11.90
C LYS A 102 -9.08 -5.05 -11.98
N ARG A 103 -8.47 -6.09 -11.41
CA ARG A 103 -9.03 -7.45 -11.36
C ARG A 103 -10.34 -7.53 -10.59
N LEU A 104 -10.49 -6.77 -9.51
CA LEU A 104 -11.74 -6.71 -8.73
C LEU A 104 -12.92 -6.08 -9.48
N GLY A 105 -12.78 -5.76 -10.77
CA GLY A 105 -13.84 -5.09 -11.53
C GLY A 105 -14.05 -3.65 -11.10
N LYS A 106 -13.16 -3.09 -10.27
CA LYS A 106 -13.08 -1.66 -9.99
C LYS A 106 -12.16 -0.97 -10.98
N PRO A 107 -12.71 -0.61 -12.15
CA PRO A 107 -12.34 0.66 -12.74
C PRO A 107 -13.58 1.37 -13.27
N HIS A 108 -14.37 2.01 -12.41
CA HIS A 108 -15.22 3.13 -12.84
C HIS A 108 -15.00 4.29 -11.86
N VAL A 109 -13.78 4.83 -11.88
CA VAL A 109 -13.64 6.27 -11.65
C VAL A 109 -14.35 6.90 -12.83
N TYR A 110 -15.62 7.26 -12.64
CA TYR A 110 -16.31 8.17 -13.56
C TYR A 110 -15.54 9.48 -13.54
N LEU A 111 -14.64 9.66 -14.49
CA LEU A 111 -14.21 10.99 -14.91
C LEU A 111 -15.23 11.47 -15.95
N THR A 112 -16.32 12.04 -15.46
CA THR A 112 -17.15 13.00 -16.21
C THR A 112 -16.76 14.40 -15.80
#